data_AF-A0A973RR83-F1
#
_entry.id   AF-A0A973RR83-F1
#
_cell.length_a   1.000
_cell.length_b   1.000
_cell.length_c   1.000
_cell.angle_alpha   90.00
_cell.angle_beta   90.00
_cell.angle_gamma   90.00
#
_symmetry.space_group_name_H-M   'P 1'
#
loop_
_entity.id
_entity.type
_entity.pdbx_description
1 polymer ?
#
loop_
_entity_poly.entity_id
_entity_poly.type
_entity_poly.pdbx_seq_one_letter_code
_entity_poly.pdbx_strand_id
1 'polypeptide(L)'
;MGTYTVHDSYIGMSAETAYATGIAVSRFFEIDTESITGKYARIESKAARAGARILRTDRWAPNPKGADGSIKLEVLDSGFGLLFKNMLGGVALGAPVGGYTPMTFTIGSLLGLSSTWQVGRYSTDGGLTPFTYMGGKVHNWEMSSAVDGILGLTLNLDFATETIGAGSGATALSTPTYPTGSQLFTYIGGSATVAGTQFAVHDVMLKGDNKLKVDRYFMANNGVKKEPLEQELRSVNWELKGEFDGVTQYNRVASTTNAGATAAIVLNWATPQGGSLQVTIPNARFDGGAPHVDGMKVPEISFTGLALDDGSLPPISVVYSTKDAAP
;
A
#
# COMPACT_ATOMS: atom_id res chain seq x y z
N MET A 1 -14.47 33.53 -11.24
CA MET A 1 -15.05 32.19 -11.43
C MET A 1 -13.90 31.21 -11.39
N GLY A 2 -13.96 30.20 -10.52
CA GLY A 2 -12.90 29.20 -10.42
C GLY A 2 -12.71 28.46 -11.74
N THR A 3 -11.46 28.20 -12.10
CA THR A 3 -11.05 27.53 -13.34
C THR A 3 -11.04 26.01 -13.23
N TYR A 4 -11.16 25.48 -12.01
CA TYR A 4 -11.08 24.04 -11.73
C TYR A 4 -12.46 23.39 -11.64
N THR A 5 -12.47 22.08 -11.85
CA THR A 5 -13.60 21.16 -11.78
C THR A 5 -13.23 19.97 -10.90
N VAL A 6 -14.20 19.08 -10.63
CA VAL A 6 -13.95 17.84 -9.88
C VAL A 6 -12.87 16.96 -10.52
N HIS A 7 -12.74 17.02 -11.86
CA HIS A 7 -11.77 16.25 -12.64
C HIS A 7 -10.31 16.74 -12.50
N ASP A 8 -10.10 17.91 -11.89
CA ASP A 8 -8.75 18.45 -11.63
C ASP A 8 -8.18 17.98 -10.29
N SER A 9 -8.93 17.16 -9.53
CA SER A 9 -8.44 16.56 -8.31
C SER A 9 -7.34 15.54 -8.62
N TYR A 10 -6.30 15.48 -7.78
CA TYR A 10 -5.15 14.63 -8.04
C TYR A 10 -4.52 14.12 -6.75
N ILE A 11 -3.69 13.08 -6.88
CA ILE A 11 -2.74 12.68 -5.87
C ILE A 11 -1.33 12.59 -6.46
N GLY A 12 -0.34 13.03 -5.69
CA GLY A 12 1.06 12.82 -6.02
C GLY A 12 1.92 12.54 -4.82
N MET A 13 3.10 11.98 -5.06
CA MET A 13 4.11 11.71 -4.05
C MET A 13 5.52 12.09 -4.51
N SER A 14 6.41 12.22 -3.53
CA SER A 14 7.87 12.26 -3.71
C SER A 14 8.56 11.64 -2.49
N ALA A 15 9.71 11.00 -2.70
CA ALA A 15 10.51 10.43 -1.60
C ALA A 15 11.22 11.54 -0.80
N GLU A 16 11.10 11.53 0.53
CA GLU A 16 11.82 12.46 1.39
C GLU A 16 13.26 11.99 1.61
N THR A 17 14.20 12.94 1.74
CA THR A 17 15.60 12.64 2.08
C THR A 17 15.82 12.52 3.59
N ALA A 18 14.91 13.07 4.40
CA ALA A 18 14.86 12.94 5.84
C ALA A 18 13.40 12.96 6.30
N TYR A 19 13.08 12.20 7.35
CA TYR A 19 11.71 12.05 7.82
C TYR A 19 11.03 13.40 8.13
N ALA A 20 9.82 13.56 7.58
CA ALA A 20 8.98 14.75 7.74
C ALA A 20 9.63 16.04 7.21
N THR A 21 10.57 15.91 6.27
CA THR A 21 11.19 17.04 5.55
C THR A 21 10.61 17.08 4.14
N GLY A 22 9.48 17.79 4.00
CA GLY A 22 8.69 17.74 2.78
C GLY A 22 9.41 18.26 1.55
N ILE A 23 9.19 17.60 0.41
CA ILE A 23 9.61 18.07 -0.92
C ILE A 23 8.42 18.12 -1.88
N ALA A 24 8.51 18.91 -2.95
CA ALA A 24 7.45 18.98 -3.95
C ALA A 24 7.19 17.61 -4.59
N VAL A 25 5.93 17.25 -4.77
CA VAL A 25 5.53 15.98 -5.37
C VAL A 25 5.89 15.96 -6.86
N SER A 26 6.35 14.81 -7.35
CA SER A 26 6.87 14.66 -8.72
C SER A 26 6.42 13.38 -9.42
N ARG A 27 5.71 12.51 -8.69
CA ARG A 27 5.07 11.31 -9.21
C ARG A 27 3.58 11.42 -8.95
N PHE A 28 2.76 11.26 -9.96
CA PHE A 28 1.29 11.36 -9.85
C PHE A 28 0.66 10.03 -10.23
N PHE A 29 -0.49 9.74 -9.61
CA PHE A 29 -1.18 8.48 -9.78
C PHE A 29 -2.64 8.71 -10.16
N GLU A 30 -3.16 7.83 -10.99
CA GLU A 30 -4.59 7.71 -11.24
C GLU A 30 -5.25 7.11 -10.00
N ILE A 31 -6.07 7.89 -9.31
CA ILE A 31 -6.65 7.51 -8.02
C ILE A 31 -8.11 7.11 -8.17
N ASP A 32 -8.46 5.95 -7.61
CA ASP A 32 -9.85 5.49 -7.46
C ASP A 32 -10.47 6.15 -6.22
N THR A 33 -9.87 5.92 -5.05
CA THR A 33 -10.35 6.50 -3.79
C THR A 33 -9.23 6.93 -2.85
N GLU A 34 -9.54 7.91 -2.01
CA GLU A 34 -8.64 8.53 -1.03
C GLU A 34 -9.42 8.85 0.25
N SER A 35 -8.82 8.62 1.42
CA SER A 35 -9.46 8.81 2.73
C SER A 35 -8.54 9.40 3.80
N ILE A 36 -7.44 10.04 3.38
CA ILE A 36 -6.46 10.66 4.28
C ILE A 36 -7.10 11.86 4.98
N THR A 37 -7.00 11.86 6.31
CA THR A 37 -7.54 12.92 7.15
C THR A 37 -6.56 13.33 8.23
N GLY A 38 -6.51 14.63 8.53
CA GLY A 38 -5.76 15.16 9.66
C GLY A 38 -6.32 14.69 11.01
N LYS A 39 -5.43 14.30 11.92
CA LYS A 39 -5.74 13.95 13.30
C LYS A 39 -5.64 15.18 14.19
N TYR A 40 -6.80 15.73 14.59
CA TYR A 40 -6.88 16.94 15.41
C TYR A 40 -7.40 16.64 16.81
N ALA A 41 -6.53 16.22 17.73
CA ALA A 41 -6.91 16.00 19.12
C ALA A 41 -6.93 17.33 19.92
N ARG A 42 -7.60 17.31 21.08
CA ARG A 42 -7.63 18.40 22.05
C ARG A 42 -7.17 17.88 23.40
N ILE A 43 -6.36 18.68 24.10
CA ILE A 43 -6.00 18.43 25.49
C ILE A 43 -6.96 19.25 26.34
N GLU A 44 -7.78 18.61 27.15
CA GLU A 44 -8.79 19.26 27.98
C GLU A 44 -8.47 19.12 29.47
N SER A 45 -8.70 20.20 30.22
CA SER A 45 -8.53 20.17 31.68
C SER A 45 -9.65 19.37 32.34
N LYS A 46 -9.29 18.46 33.25
CA LYS A 46 -10.22 17.73 34.12
C LYS A 46 -10.37 18.34 35.52
N ALA A 47 -9.80 19.53 35.75
CA ALA A 47 -9.77 20.16 37.07
C ALA A 47 -11.16 20.66 37.49
N ALA A 48 -11.57 20.36 38.72
CA ALA A 48 -12.80 20.87 39.29
C ALA A 48 -12.65 22.35 39.70
N ARG A 49 -13.66 23.17 39.40
CA ARG A 49 -13.75 24.57 39.85
C ARG A 49 -15.15 24.80 40.41
N ALA A 50 -15.23 25.37 41.61
CA ALA A 50 -16.51 25.70 42.23
C ALA A 50 -17.39 26.52 41.28
N GLY A 51 -18.66 26.11 41.13
CA GLY A 51 -19.64 26.75 40.25
C GLY A 51 -19.47 26.48 38.75
N ALA A 52 -18.39 25.86 38.29
CA ALA A 52 -18.24 25.48 36.90
C ALA A 52 -19.04 24.20 36.62
N ARG A 53 -19.93 24.26 35.63
CA ARG A 53 -20.74 23.12 35.14
C ARG A 53 -20.34 22.67 33.74
N ILE A 54 -19.48 23.44 33.06
CA ILE A 54 -18.96 23.19 31.71
C ILE A 54 -17.51 23.66 31.61
N LEU A 55 -16.75 23.09 30.67
CA LEU A 55 -15.37 23.47 30.40
C LEU A 55 -15.29 24.94 29.96
N ARG A 56 -14.33 25.68 30.51
CA ARG A 56 -14.07 27.06 30.09
C ARG A 56 -13.29 27.10 28.79
N THR A 57 -13.54 28.12 27.97
CA THR A 57 -12.85 28.37 26.70
C THR A 57 -11.33 28.37 26.80
N ASP A 58 -10.75 28.78 27.94
CA ASP A 58 -9.31 28.86 28.17
C ASP A 58 -8.70 27.61 28.84
N ARG A 59 -9.46 26.49 28.90
CA ARG A 59 -9.05 25.25 29.58
C ARG A 59 -8.93 24.06 28.65
N TRP A 60 -8.49 24.33 27.43
CA TRP A 60 -8.06 23.33 26.47
C TRP A 60 -6.89 23.84 25.62
N ALA A 61 -6.18 22.92 24.96
CA ALA A 61 -5.12 23.24 24.01
C ALA A 61 -5.23 22.36 22.74
N PRO A 62 -4.86 22.87 21.55
CA PRO A 62 -4.71 22.07 20.35
C PRO A 62 -3.65 20.98 20.51
N ASN A 63 -3.89 19.81 19.92
CA ASN A 63 -2.96 18.69 19.91
C ASN A 63 -3.01 18.01 18.53
N PRO A 64 -2.41 18.61 17.48
CA PRO A 64 -2.33 17.98 16.17
C PRO A 64 -1.50 16.69 16.26
N LYS A 65 -1.95 15.65 15.55
CA LYS A 65 -1.41 14.28 15.61
C LYS A 65 -1.06 13.74 14.22
N GLY A 66 -0.71 14.63 13.29
CA GLY A 66 -0.42 14.29 11.90
C GLY A 66 -1.68 13.96 11.10
N ALA A 67 -1.60 12.98 10.20
CA ALA A 67 -2.72 12.46 9.43
C ALA A 67 -2.57 10.96 9.19
N ASP A 68 -3.65 10.30 8.82
CA ASP A 68 -3.66 8.94 8.31
C ASP A 68 -4.84 8.70 7.37
N GLY A 69 -4.77 7.60 6.65
CA GLY A 69 -5.88 7.10 5.84
C GLY A 69 -5.38 6.21 4.72
N SER A 70 -6.28 5.91 3.80
CA SER A 70 -6.02 4.92 2.76
C SER A 70 -6.14 5.55 1.38
N ILE A 71 -5.38 5.02 0.44
CA ILE A 71 -5.54 5.27 -0.99
C ILE A 71 -5.74 3.95 -1.71
N LYS A 72 -6.53 3.96 -2.79
CA LYS A 72 -6.72 2.83 -3.69
C LYS A 72 -6.37 3.24 -5.12
N LEU A 73 -5.50 2.45 -5.73
CA LEU A 73 -4.94 2.68 -7.07
C LEU A 73 -5.15 1.45 -7.95
N GLU A 74 -5.26 1.67 -9.24
CA GLU A 74 -5.16 0.62 -10.26
C GLU A 74 -3.70 0.52 -10.72
N VAL A 75 -3.11 -0.67 -10.64
CA VAL A 75 -1.67 -0.84 -10.89
C VAL A 75 -1.38 -0.75 -12.39
N LEU A 76 -0.51 0.19 -12.74
CA LEU A 76 0.03 0.38 -14.08
C LEU A 76 1.41 -0.26 -14.21
N ASP A 77 1.84 -0.52 -15.45
CA ASP A 77 3.19 -0.96 -15.79
C ASP A 77 4.26 0.15 -15.76
N SER A 78 3.89 1.37 -15.34
CA SER A 78 4.84 2.48 -15.07
C SER A 78 4.42 3.28 -13.83
N GLY A 79 5.37 3.86 -13.11
CA GLY A 79 5.15 4.78 -11.99
C GLY A 79 5.06 4.16 -10.59
N PHE A 80 4.89 2.84 -10.46
CA PHE A 80 4.62 2.17 -9.18
C PHE A 80 5.87 1.77 -8.35
N GLY A 81 7.08 1.92 -8.91
CA GLY A 81 8.31 1.47 -8.24
C GLY A 81 8.54 2.12 -6.87
N LEU A 82 8.27 3.42 -6.74
CA LEU A 82 8.40 4.12 -5.45
C LEU A 82 7.43 3.58 -4.38
N LEU A 83 6.22 3.20 -4.77
CA LEU A 83 5.22 2.63 -3.86
C LEU A 83 5.69 1.27 -3.34
N PHE A 84 6.16 0.38 -4.23
CA PHE A 84 6.69 -0.93 -3.84
C PHE A 84 7.93 -0.81 -2.93
N LYS A 85 8.80 0.19 -3.18
CA LYS A 85 9.93 0.50 -2.29
C LYS A 85 9.47 0.92 -0.89
N ASN A 86 8.44 1.77 -0.79
CA ASN A 86 7.88 2.19 0.51
C ASN A 86 7.09 1.07 1.22
N MET A 87 6.58 0.08 0.49
CA MET A 87 5.93 -1.11 1.05
C MET A 87 6.93 -2.08 1.64
N LEU A 88 8.00 -2.41 0.90
CA LEU A 88 8.88 -3.55 1.21
C LEU A 88 10.25 -3.13 1.76
N GLY A 89 10.78 -1.97 1.38
CA GLY A 89 12.03 -1.40 1.89
C GLY A 89 13.28 -1.76 1.08
N GLY A 90 13.34 -2.96 0.49
CA GLY A 90 14.41 -3.39 -0.41
C GLY A 90 14.08 -3.17 -1.88
N VAL A 91 15.09 -2.81 -2.69
CA VAL A 91 14.99 -2.80 -4.16
C VAL A 91 16.34 -3.12 -4.80
N ALA A 92 16.32 -3.97 -5.83
CA ALA A 92 17.44 -4.20 -6.73
C ALA A 92 17.01 -3.93 -8.17
N LEU A 93 17.85 -3.24 -8.95
CA LEU A 93 17.60 -2.96 -10.36
C LEU A 93 18.34 -4.00 -11.21
N GLY A 94 17.65 -4.61 -12.16
CA GLY A 94 18.28 -5.37 -13.23
C GLY A 94 18.58 -4.51 -14.45
N ALA A 95 19.32 -5.09 -15.40
CA ALA A 95 19.61 -4.41 -16.65
C ALA A 95 18.33 -4.22 -17.48
N PRO A 96 18.14 -3.07 -18.15
CA PRO A 96 17.01 -2.88 -19.05
C PRO A 96 17.01 -3.89 -20.19
N VAL A 97 15.84 -4.45 -20.50
CA VAL A 97 15.62 -5.39 -21.61
C VAL A 97 14.36 -4.94 -22.36
N GLY A 98 14.47 -4.72 -23.67
CA GLY A 98 13.31 -4.36 -24.50
C GLY A 98 12.62 -3.05 -24.13
N GLY A 99 13.33 -2.11 -23.49
CA GLY A 99 12.76 -0.84 -23.01
C GLY A 99 12.11 -0.91 -21.63
N TYR A 100 12.18 -2.06 -20.96
CA TYR A 100 11.72 -2.23 -19.58
C TYR A 100 12.89 -2.52 -18.64
N THR A 101 12.87 -1.89 -17.47
CA THR A 101 13.80 -2.12 -16.37
C THR A 101 13.14 -3.04 -15.35
N PRO A 102 13.64 -4.27 -15.13
CA PRO A 102 13.17 -5.12 -14.05
C PRO A 102 13.66 -4.58 -12.70
N MET A 103 12.73 -4.37 -11.77
CA MET A 103 12.99 -3.95 -10.40
C MET A 103 12.47 -5.02 -9.44
N THR A 104 13.36 -5.58 -8.62
CA THR A 104 13.01 -6.60 -7.63
C THR A 104 12.91 -5.97 -6.25
N PHE A 105 11.70 -5.89 -5.72
CA PHE A 105 11.42 -5.40 -4.38
C PHE A 105 11.32 -6.56 -3.39
N THR A 106 11.95 -6.41 -2.23
CA THR A 106 12.03 -7.45 -1.19
C THR A 106 11.90 -6.81 0.19
N ILE A 107 11.58 -7.60 1.21
CA ILE A 107 11.59 -7.11 2.60
C ILE A 107 13.01 -6.64 2.95
N GLY A 108 13.12 -5.34 3.26
CA GLY A 108 14.33 -4.68 3.74
C GLY A 108 13.95 -3.58 4.74
N SER A 109 14.94 -2.88 5.31
CA SER A 109 14.68 -1.83 6.31
C SER A 109 13.76 -0.74 5.76
N LEU A 110 12.75 -0.35 6.55
CA LEU A 110 11.92 0.82 6.25
C LEU A 110 12.46 2.10 6.89
N LEU A 111 13.51 2.03 7.69
CA LEU A 111 14.08 3.20 8.36
C LEU A 111 14.59 4.23 7.34
N GLY A 112 14.24 5.49 7.55
CA GLY A 112 14.58 6.61 6.67
C GLY A 112 13.73 6.69 5.40
N LEU A 113 12.95 5.65 5.06
CA LEU A 113 12.05 5.69 3.90
C LEU A 113 10.76 6.41 4.30
N SER A 114 10.58 7.62 3.79
CA SER A 114 9.35 8.39 3.99
C SER A 114 9.05 9.19 2.74
N SER A 115 7.81 9.67 2.63
CA SER A 115 7.35 10.36 1.44
C SER A 115 6.48 11.56 1.76
N THR A 116 6.61 12.59 0.93
CA THR A 116 5.65 13.68 0.88
C THR A 116 4.55 13.29 -0.08
N TRP A 117 3.31 13.52 0.33
CA TRP A 117 2.12 13.31 -0.48
C TRP A 117 1.36 14.62 -0.60
N GLN A 118 0.70 14.82 -1.73
CA GLN A 118 -0.18 15.96 -1.92
C GLN A 118 -1.44 15.52 -2.64
N VAL A 119 -2.58 15.89 -2.06
CA VAL A 119 -3.89 15.71 -2.68
C VAL A 119 -4.42 17.08 -3.07
N GLY A 120 -4.60 17.32 -4.36
CA GLY A 120 -5.35 18.48 -4.84
C GLY A 120 -6.84 18.16 -4.74
N ARG A 121 -7.56 18.83 -3.84
CA ARG A 121 -9.00 18.62 -3.65
C ARG A 121 -9.79 19.78 -4.25
N TYR A 122 -10.67 19.46 -5.19
CA TYR A 122 -11.64 20.40 -5.72
C TYR A 122 -12.64 20.83 -4.64
N SER A 123 -12.96 22.13 -4.60
CA SER A 123 -14.02 22.69 -3.76
C SER A 123 -15.14 23.29 -4.63
N THR A 124 -16.37 23.27 -4.11
CA THR A 124 -17.56 23.72 -4.83
C THR A 124 -17.58 25.21 -5.16
N ASP A 125 -16.65 25.99 -4.61
CA ASP A 125 -16.39 27.39 -4.97
C ASP A 125 -15.51 27.52 -6.24
N GLY A 126 -15.10 26.41 -6.84
CA GLY A 126 -14.25 26.36 -8.03
C GLY A 126 -12.74 26.42 -7.72
N GLY A 127 -12.36 26.31 -6.44
CA GLY A 127 -10.98 26.22 -6.00
C GLY A 127 -10.40 24.81 -6.14
N LEU A 128 -9.07 24.74 -6.24
CA LEU A 128 -8.30 23.52 -6.08
C LEU A 128 -7.32 23.74 -4.93
N THR A 129 -7.58 23.08 -3.81
CA THR A 129 -6.81 23.27 -2.57
C THR A 129 -5.85 22.10 -2.37
N PRO A 130 -4.53 22.33 -2.27
CA PRO A 130 -3.60 21.26 -1.95
C PRO A 130 -3.65 20.93 -0.46
N PHE A 131 -3.73 19.64 -0.16
CA PHE A 131 -3.52 19.05 1.15
C PHE A 131 -2.20 18.31 1.09
N THR A 132 -1.16 18.86 1.71
CA THR A 132 0.19 18.29 1.74
C THR A 132 0.40 17.52 3.04
N TYR A 133 0.84 16.27 2.91
CA TYR A 133 1.16 15.37 4.00
C TYR A 133 2.64 14.99 3.95
N MET A 134 3.38 15.18 5.04
CA MET A 134 4.82 14.90 5.09
C MET A 134 5.13 13.73 6.04
N GLY A 135 6.27 13.08 5.84
CA GLY A 135 6.68 11.94 6.65
C GLY A 135 5.75 10.73 6.49
N GLY A 136 5.21 10.52 5.29
CA GLY A 136 4.31 9.42 4.97
C GLY A 136 5.02 8.08 5.01
N LYS A 137 4.45 7.12 5.74
CA LYS A 137 4.90 5.73 5.86
C LYS A 137 3.76 4.79 5.48
N VAL A 138 4.08 3.74 4.73
CA VAL A 138 3.13 2.64 4.47
C VAL A 138 3.20 1.67 5.65
N HIS A 139 2.11 1.57 6.43
CA HIS A 139 2.05 0.62 7.54
C HIS A 139 1.26 -0.66 7.19
N ASN A 140 0.28 -0.56 6.29
CA ASN A 140 -0.40 -1.73 5.71
C ASN A 140 -0.59 -1.54 4.20
N TRP A 141 -0.57 -2.64 3.46
CA TRP A 141 -0.84 -2.65 2.02
C TRP A 141 -1.62 -3.90 1.62
N GLU A 142 -2.37 -3.78 0.52
CA GLU A 142 -3.13 -4.88 -0.07
C GLU A 142 -3.04 -4.84 -1.59
N MET A 143 -2.72 -5.97 -2.21
CA MET A 143 -2.80 -6.17 -3.66
C MET A 143 -3.89 -7.20 -3.93
N SER A 144 -4.83 -6.88 -4.82
CA SER A 144 -5.95 -7.77 -5.14
C SER A 144 -6.28 -7.75 -6.61
N SER A 145 -6.59 -8.92 -7.19
CA SER A 145 -7.06 -9.04 -8.56
C SER A 145 -8.13 -10.13 -8.62
N ALA A 146 -9.19 -9.88 -9.39
CA ALA A 146 -10.29 -10.81 -9.59
C ALA A 146 -10.61 -10.92 -11.08
N VAL A 147 -11.31 -11.99 -11.48
CA VAL A 147 -11.87 -12.11 -12.84
C VAL A 147 -12.72 -10.89 -13.16
N ASP A 148 -12.63 -10.43 -14.41
CA ASP A 148 -13.23 -9.18 -14.91
C ASP A 148 -12.69 -7.89 -14.27
N GLY A 149 -11.63 -8.00 -13.44
CA GLY A 149 -11.03 -6.88 -12.71
C GLY A 149 -9.64 -6.46 -13.18
N ILE A 150 -9.21 -5.35 -12.59
CA ILE A 150 -7.85 -4.80 -12.68
C ILE A 150 -7.11 -5.14 -11.38
N LEU A 151 -5.79 -5.32 -11.43
CA LEU A 151 -4.97 -5.43 -10.24
C LEU A 151 -5.02 -4.11 -9.46
N GLY A 152 -5.63 -4.14 -8.27
CA GLY A 152 -5.69 -3.01 -7.35
C GLY A 152 -4.56 -3.03 -6.33
N LEU A 153 -4.11 -1.85 -5.92
CA LEU A 153 -3.20 -1.63 -4.80
C LEU A 153 -3.87 -0.67 -3.80
N THR A 154 -4.08 -1.12 -2.58
CA THR A 154 -4.51 -0.28 -1.46
C THR A 154 -3.33 -0.05 -0.52
N LEU A 155 -3.07 1.20 -0.15
CA LEU A 155 -2.06 1.56 0.83
C LEU A 155 -2.71 2.29 2.01
N ASN A 156 -2.40 1.85 3.23
CA ASN A 156 -2.72 2.59 4.44
C ASN A 156 -1.48 3.34 4.90
N LEU A 157 -1.64 4.65 5.04
CA LEU A 157 -0.58 5.62 5.19
C LEU A 157 -0.70 6.32 6.53
N ASP A 158 0.45 6.57 7.15
CA ASP A 158 0.60 7.31 8.39
C ASP A 158 1.57 8.48 8.17
N PHE A 159 1.15 9.71 8.52
CA PHE A 159 1.86 10.94 8.19
C PHE A 159 2.23 11.77 9.42
N ALA A 160 3.42 12.37 9.39
CA ALA A 160 3.91 13.22 10.48
C ALA A 160 3.09 14.51 10.62
N THR A 161 2.70 15.10 9.50
CA THR A 161 2.04 16.41 9.44
C THR A 161 0.99 16.45 8.33
N GLU A 162 0.04 17.37 8.47
CA GLU A 162 -0.86 17.84 7.41
C GLU A 162 -0.70 19.36 7.30
N THR A 163 -0.67 19.87 6.07
CA THR A 163 -0.73 21.30 5.77
C THR A 163 -1.77 21.53 4.68
N ILE A 164 -2.70 22.45 4.93
CA ILE A 164 -3.82 22.74 4.04
C ILE A 164 -3.60 24.11 3.38
N GLY A 165 -3.78 24.18 2.07
CA GLY A 165 -3.67 25.42 1.30
C GLY A 165 -2.33 25.58 0.61
N ALA A 166 -2.34 26.38 -0.46
CA ALA A 166 -1.16 26.62 -1.29
C ALA A 166 -0.15 27.51 -0.57
N GLY A 167 1.08 27.02 -0.44
CA GLY A 167 2.24 27.76 0.05
C GLY A 167 3.38 27.78 -0.96
N SER A 168 4.61 27.56 -0.48
CA SER A 168 5.82 27.46 -1.31
C SER A 168 6.52 26.12 -1.09
N GLY A 169 7.41 25.73 -2.00
CA GLY A 169 8.12 24.46 -1.92
C GLY A 169 7.15 23.26 -1.93
N ALA A 170 7.22 22.40 -0.92
CA ALA A 170 6.41 21.18 -0.83
C ALA A 170 4.89 21.42 -0.68
N THR A 171 4.48 22.63 -0.30
CA THR A 171 3.06 22.98 -0.12
C THR A 171 2.50 23.83 -1.27
N ALA A 172 3.31 24.12 -2.29
CA ALA A 172 2.81 24.74 -3.51
C ALA A 172 1.81 23.80 -4.20
N LEU A 173 0.76 24.36 -4.81
CA LEU A 173 -0.17 23.59 -5.64
C LEU A 173 0.62 22.99 -6.82
N SER A 174 0.54 21.67 -6.97
CA SER A 174 1.28 20.96 -8.00
C SER A 174 0.46 20.82 -9.28
N THR A 175 1.17 20.69 -10.41
CA THR A 175 0.57 20.36 -11.70
C THR A 175 0.82 18.88 -11.99
N PRO A 176 -0.21 18.03 -12.02
CA PRO A 176 -0.05 16.59 -12.27
C PRO A 176 0.53 16.28 -13.64
N THR A 177 1.40 15.28 -13.69
CA THR A 177 1.95 14.71 -14.92
C THR A 177 1.90 13.19 -14.84
N TYR A 178 1.36 12.55 -15.88
CA TYR A 178 1.20 11.09 -15.94
C TYR A 178 2.12 10.49 -17.00
N PRO A 179 2.64 9.26 -16.80
CA PRO A 179 3.43 8.57 -17.81
C PRO A 179 2.60 8.32 -19.08
N THR A 180 3.22 8.45 -20.25
CA THR A 180 2.55 8.21 -21.53
C THR A 180 2.63 6.73 -21.91
N GLY A 181 1.50 6.15 -22.32
CA GLY A 181 1.45 4.79 -22.86
C GLY A 181 1.62 3.69 -21.80
N SER A 182 1.32 3.99 -20.53
CA SER A 182 1.21 2.98 -19.49
C SER A 182 -0.01 2.07 -19.72
N GLN A 183 0.10 0.83 -19.28
CA GLN A 183 -0.96 -0.17 -19.40
C GLN A 183 -1.34 -0.74 -18.04
N LEU A 184 -2.62 -1.06 -17.88
CA LEU A 184 -3.17 -1.72 -16.69
C LEU A 184 -2.78 -3.20 -16.66
N PHE A 185 -2.50 -3.70 -15.45
CA PHE A 185 -2.50 -5.14 -15.21
C PHE A 185 -3.92 -5.62 -14.97
N THR A 186 -4.46 -6.44 -15.88
CA THR A 186 -5.82 -6.99 -15.77
C THR A 186 -5.79 -8.49 -15.54
N TYR A 187 -6.94 -9.07 -15.17
CA TYR A 187 -7.10 -10.51 -14.98
C TYR A 187 -6.67 -11.35 -16.20
N ILE A 188 -6.75 -10.81 -17.42
CA ILE A 188 -6.37 -11.50 -18.67
C ILE A 188 -4.88 -11.87 -18.69
N GLY A 189 -4.03 -10.99 -18.15
CA GLY A 189 -2.60 -11.26 -18.00
C GLY A 189 -2.26 -12.01 -16.70
N GLY A 190 -3.27 -12.28 -15.87
CA GLY A 190 -3.17 -12.85 -14.53
C GLY A 190 -2.98 -14.37 -14.52
N SER A 191 -2.10 -14.87 -13.66
CA SER A 191 -2.01 -16.31 -13.37
C SER A 191 -1.49 -16.57 -11.96
N ALA A 192 -1.85 -17.72 -11.40
CA ALA A 192 -1.34 -18.22 -10.13
C ALA A 192 -0.78 -19.64 -10.29
N THR A 193 0.35 -19.90 -9.65
CA THR A 193 0.89 -21.25 -9.49
C THR A 193 1.13 -21.58 -8.03
N VAL A 194 0.88 -22.83 -7.66
CA VAL A 194 1.19 -23.39 -6.35
C VAL A 194 2.10 -24.60 -6.55
N ALA A 195 3.28 -24.59 -5.94
CA ALA A 195 4.32 -25.59 -6.15
C ALA A 195 4.68 -25.80 -7.66
N GLY A 196 4.63 -24.73 -8.45
CA GLY A 196 4.92 -24.77 -9.89
C GLY A 196 3.82 -25.33 -10.78
N THR A 197 2.68 -25.76 -10.21
CA THR A 197 1.49 -26.15 -10.99
C THR A 197 0.49 -25.01 -11.01
N GLN A 198 -0.13 -24.77 -12.17
CA GLN A 198 -1.17 -23.75 -12.31
C GLN A 198 -2.34 -24.05 -11.38
N PHE A 199 -2.81 -23.03 -10.66
CA PHE A 199 -4.04 -23.08 -9.88
C PHE A 199 -5.01 -22.07 -10.48
N ALA A 200 -6.18 -22.55 -10.92
CA ALA A 200 -7.19 -21.71 -11.56
C ALA A 200 -7.89 -20.86 -10.49
N VAL A 201 -7.51 -19.58 -10.42
CA VAL A 201 -8.03 -18.63 -9.44
C VAL A 201 -9.04 -17.68 -10.07
N HIS A 202 -10.12 -17.40 -9.34
CA HIS A 202 -11.03 -16.30 -9.62
C HIS A 202 -10.64 -15.03 -8.89
N ASP A 203 -10.04 -15.17 -7.70
CA ASP A 203 -9.55 -14.06 -6.89
C ASP A 203 -8.18 -14.38 -6.29
N VAL A 204 -7.34 -13.36 -6.26
CA VAL A 204 -6.09 -13.38 -5.51
C VAL A 204 -5.99 -12.13 -4.65
N MET A 205 -5.47 -12.30 -3.44
CA MET A 205 -5.24 -11.19 -2.51
C MET A 205 -3.97 -11.43 -1.71
N LEU A 206 -3.18 -10.37 -1.57
CA LEU A 206 -1.99 -10.30 -0.73
C LEU A 206 -2.13 -9.12 0.22
N LYS A 207 -1.94 -9.32 1.51
CA LYS A 207 -1.94 -8.25 2.52
C LYS A 207 -0.64 -8.23 3.28
N GLY A 208 0.04 -7.09 3.30
CA GLY A 208 1.21 -6.88 4.13
C GLY A 208 0.93 -5.94 5.30
N ASP A 209 1.50 -6.28 6.45
CA ASP A 209 1.55 -5.44 7.63
C ASP A 209 3.02 -5.22 8.02
N ASN A 210 3.44 -3.95 7.97
CA ASN A 210 4.81 -3.56 8.29
C ASN A 210 5.04 -3.41 9.81
N LYS A 211 4.00 -3.58 10.63
CA LYS A 211 4.05 -3.52 12.10
C LYS A 211 4.81 -2.29 12.63
N LEU A 212 4.51 -1.14 12.04
CA LEU A 212 5.12 0.13 12.41
C LEU A 212 4.49 0.70 13.68
N LYS A 213 5.33 1.18 14.59
CA LYS A 213 4.95 2.02 15.73
C LYS A 213 4.59 3.41 15.26
N VAL A 214 3.33 3.65 14.94
CA VAL A 214 2.83 4.94 14.41
C VAL A 214 2.61 6.01 15.49
N ASP A 215 2.59 5.62 16.77
CA ASP A 215 2.27 6.48 17.92
C ASP A 215 3.51 7.08 18.62
N ARG A 216 4.58 7.35 17.86
CA ARG A 216 5.87 7.86 18.38
C ARG A 216 5.84 9.36 18.72
N TYR A 217 5.00 9.75 19.68
CA TYR A 217 4.92 11.11 20.22
C TYR A 217 5.83 11.27 21.45
N PHE A 218 6.53 12.41 21.54
CA PHE A 218 7.44 12.70 22.65
C PHE A 218 7.25 14.12 23.17
N MET A 219 7.37 14.29 24.50
CA MET A 219 7.48 15.61 25.12
C MET A 219 8.84 16.22 24.70
N ALA A 220 8.85 17.48 24.24
CA ALA A 220 9.98 18.22 23.63
C ALA A 220 10.01 18.30 22.09
N ASN A 221 9.10 17.63 21.36
CA ASN A 221 8.97 17.84 19.92
C ASN A 221 7.90 18.91 19.63
N ASN A 222 8.04 19.69 18.54
CA ASN A 222 7.12 20.75 18.09
C ASN A 222 5.71 20.23 17.67
N GLY A 223 5.16 19.24 18.37
CA GLY A 223 3.94 18.51 18.01
C GLY A 223 4.14 17.42 16.95
N VAL A 224 5.27 17.42 16.22
CA VAL A 224 5.55 16.44 15.17
C VAL A 224 5.92 15.09 15.78
N LYS A 225 5.29 14.01 15.33
CA LYS A 225 5.65 12.64 15.76
C LYS A 225 7.00 12.24 15.16
N LYS A 226 7.76 11.37 15.84
CA LYS A 226 8.99 10.82 15.26
C LYS A 226 8.65 9.71 14.25
N GLU A 227 9.60 9.42 13.37
CA GLU A 227 9.47 8.39 12.34
C GLU A 227 8.93 7.07 12.88
N PRO A 228 7.80 6.55 12.38
CA PRO A 228 7.35 5.21 12.72
C PRO A 228 8.44 4.16 12.50
N LEU A 229 8.72 3.37 13.55
CA LEU A 229 9.73 2.31 13.53
C LEU A 229 9.05 0.96 13.60
N GLU A 230 9.68 -0.07 13.03
CA GLU A 230 9.23 -1.45 13.14
C GLU A 230 9.22 -1.88 14.62
N GLN A 231 8.10 -2.45 15.09
CA GLN A 231 7.90 -2.86 16.48
C GLN A 231 7.67 -4.38 16.63
N GLU A 232 7.30 -5.08 15.56
CA GLU A 232 7.08 -6.53 15.51
C GLU A 232 7.54 -7.11 14.16
N LEU A 233 7.46 -8.44 14.01
CA LEU A 233 7.72 -9.10 12.73
C LEU A 233 6.62 -8.76 11.73
N ARG A 234 7.03 -8.31 10.53
CA ARG A 234 6.09 -8.10 9.43
C ARG A 234 5.36 -9.39 9.08
N SER A 235 4.11 -9.24 8.65
CA SER A 235 3.30 -10.37 8.17
C SER A 235 2.87 -10.10 6.73
N VAL A 236 2.91 -11.15 5.90
CA VAL A 236 2.33 -11.14 4.56
C VAL A 236 1.34 -12.28 4.46
N ASN A 237 0.06 -11.95 4.50
CA ASN A 237 -1.03 -12.88 4.36
C ASN A 237 -1.42 -12.99 2.89
N TRP A 238 -1.87 -14.17 2.48
CA TRP A 238 -2.33 -14.41 1.12
C TRP A 238 -3.66 -15.16 1.12
N GLU A 239 -4.46 -14.93 0.08
CA GLU A 239 -5.69 -15.65 -0.21
C GLU A 239 -5.75 -15.96 -1.72
N LEU A 240 -6.03 -17.22 -2.07
CA LEU A 240 -6.29 -17.68 -3.43
C LEU A 240 -7.65 -18.37 -3.45
N LYS A 241 -8.59 -17.84 -4.24
CA LYS A 241 -9.92 -18.43 -4.42
C LYS A 241 -10.06 -19.02 -5.79
N GLY A 242 -10.62 -20.22 -5.88
CA GLY A 242 -10.84 -20.91 -7.14
C GLY A 242 -11.78 -22.10 -6.98
N GLU A 243 -11.96 -22.84 -8.06
CA GLU A 243 -12.68 -24.11 -8.04
C GLU A 243 -11.88 -25.17 -7.26
N PHE A 244 -12.60 -26.07 -6.58
CA PHE A 244 -12.00 -27.24 -5.96
C PHE A 244 -11.70 -28.30 -7.02
N ASP A 245 -10.43 -28.38 -7.43
CA ASP A 245 -9.93 -29.31 -8.47
C ASP A 245 -9.34 -30.62 -7.90
N GLY A 246 -9.19 -30.71 -6.58
CA GLY A 246 -8.67 -31.89 -5.90
C GLY A 246 -8.10 -31.60 -4.52
N VAL A 247 -7.60 -32.65 -3.89
CA VAL A 247 -7.15 -32.61 -2.48
C VAL A 247 -5.70 -32.15 -2.30
N THR A 248 -4.94 -31.88 -3.37
CA THR A 248 -3.50 -31.61 -3.28
C THR A 248 -3.18 -30.44 -2.36
N GLN A 249 -3.83 -29.29 -2.56
CA GLN A 249 -3.59 -28.10 -1.72
C GLN A 249 -4.30 -28.21 -0.37
N TYR A 250 -5.46 -28.87 -0.31
CA TYR A 250 -6.14 -29.17 0.96
C TYR A 250 -5.29 -30.07 1.88
N ASN A 251 -4.56 -31.04 1.32
CA ASN A 251 -3.61 -31.87 2.07
C ASN A 251 -2.46 -31.06 2.68
N ARG A 252 -2.16 -29.86 2.13
CA ARG A 252 -1.23 -28.92 2.77
C ARG A 252 -1.83 -28.31 4.02
N VAL A 253 -3.08 -27.83 3.91
CA VAL A 253 -3.84 -27.30 5.07
C VAL A 253 -3.94 -28.36 6.19
N ALA A 254 -4.21 -29.62 5.83
CA ALA A 254 -4.35 -30.72 6.79
C ALA A 254 -3.00 -31.32 7.27
N SER A 255 -1.86 -30.85 6.75
CA SER A 255 -0.57 -31.46 7.04
C SER A 255 -0.15 -31.26 8.50
N THR A 256 0.32 -32.32 9.14
CA THR A 256 0.91 -32.27 10.48
C THR A 256 2.42 -31.99 10.47
N THR A 257 2.99 -31.62 9.31
CA THR A 257 4.42 -31.36 9.15
C THR A 257 4.64 -30.03 8.46
N ASN A 258 5.70 -29.31 8.82
CA ASN A 258 6.02 -28.01 8.21
C ASN A 258 6.19 -28.12 6.68
N ALA A 259 6.97 -29.10 6.20
CA ALA A 259 7.23 -29.27 4.77
C ALA A 259 5.98 -29.65 3.96
N GLY A 260 5.04 -30.38 4.58
CA GLY A 260 3.77 -30.70 3.94
C GLY A 260 2.79 -29.52 3.95
N ALA A 261 2.88 -28.63 4.94
CA ALA A 261 2.00 -27.47 5.09
C ALA A 261 2.41 -26.25 4.26
N THR A 262 3.52 -26.32 3.52
CA THR A 262 4.02 -25.17 2.75
C THR A 262 4.21 -25.48 1.26
N ALA A 263 4.18 -24.43 0.44
CA ALA A 263 4.53 -24.48 -0.98
C ALA A 263 4.96 -23.11 -1.50
N ALA A 264 5.66 -23.07 -2.63
CA ALA A 264 5.87 -21.81 -3.34
C ALA A 264 4.57 -21.34 -4.00
N ILE A 265 4.27 -20.05 -3.90
CA ILE A 265 3.20 -19.38 -4.66
C ILE A 265 3.86 -18.35 -5.58
N VAL A 266 3.46 -18.37 -6.86
CA VAL A 266 3.86 -17.33 -7.83
C VAL A 266 2.62 -16.78 -8.49
N LEU A 267 2.44 -15.46 -8.39
CA LEU A 267 1.41 -14.69 -9.08
C LEU A 267 2.06 -13.87 -10.18
N ASN A 268 1.48 -13.85 -11.37
CA ASN A 268 1.99 -13.07 -12.50
C ASN A 268 0.89 -12.24 -13.12
N TRP A 269 1.23 -11.02 -13.53
CA TRP A 269 0.46 -10.19 -14.45
C TRP A 269 1.38 -9.70 -15.55
N ALA A 270 0.89 -9.70 -16.79
CA ALA A 270 1.60 -9.15 -17.94
C ALA A 270 0.70 -8.21 -18.74
N THR A 271 1.28 -7.14 -19.29
CA THR A 271 0.62 -6.25 -20.23
C THR A 271 0.97 -6.65 -21.67
N PRO A 272 0.11 -6.36 -22.66
CA PRO A 272 0.39 -6.70 -24.06
C PRO A 272 1.68 -6.11 -24.63
N GLN A 273 2.19 -5.00 -24.08
CA GLN A 273 3.42 -4.34 -24.56
C GLN A 273 4.70 -4.81 -23.85
N GLY A 274 4.61 -5.76 -22.92
CA GLY A 274 5.79 -6.37 -22.27
C GLY A 274 6.04 -5.94 -20.82
N GLY A 275 5.23 -5.03 -20.27
CA GLY A 275 5.23 -4.75 -18.83
C GLY A 275 4.82 -5.99 -18.04
N SER A 276 5.44 -6.23 -16.89
CA SER A 276 5.11 -7.39 -16.07
C SER A 276 5.25 -7.12 -14.58
N LEU A 277 4.44 -7.81 -13.80
CA LEU A 277 4.50 -7.82 -12.36
C LEU A 277 4.41 -9.28 -11.89
N GLN A 278 5.45 -9.75 -11.20
CA GLN A 278 5.47 -11.07 -10.60
C GLN A 278 5.61 -10.93 -9.10
N VAL A 279 4.76 -11.62 -8.35
CA VAL A 279 4.90 -11.76 -6.90
C VAL A 279 5.21 -13.21 -6.57
N THR A 280 6.32 -13.43 -5.88
CA THR A 280 6.77 -14.77 -5.49
C THR A 280 6.84 -14.86 -3.97
N ILE A 281 6.19 -15.88 -3.41
CA ILE A 281 6.30 -16.30 -2.01
C ILE A 281 6.93 -17.70 -2.02
N PRO A 282 8.24 -17.84 -1.78
CA PRO A 282 8.92 -19.14 -1.89
C PRO A 282 8.40 -20.19 -0.90
N ASN A 283 8.00 -19.76 0.29
CA ASN A 283 7.54 -20.63 1.36
C ASN A 283 6.21 -20.11 1.95
N ALA A 284 5.10 -20.41 1.29
CA ALA A 284 3.76 -20.04 1.73
C ALA A 284 3.15 -21.15 2.59
N ARG A 285 2.80 -20.85 3.84
CA ARG A 285 2.10 -21.79 4.75
C ARG A 285 0.60 -21.74 4.51
N PHE A 286 -0.01 -22.91 4.34
CA PHE A 286 -1.45 -23.09 4.15
C PHE A 286 -2.13 -23.24 5.51
N ASP A 287 -2.96 -22.26 5.89
CA ASP A 287 -3.60 -22.20 7.21
C ASP A 287 -5.09 -22.52 7.19
N GLY A 288 -5.74 -22.32 6.04
CA GLY A 288 -7.17 -22.47 5.91
C GLY A 288 -7.60 -22.72 4.48
N GLY A 289 -8.79 -23.30 4.37
CA GLY A 289 -9.43 -23.70 3.12
C GLY A 289 -10.14 -25.02 3.32
N ALA A 290 -11.45 -25.04 3.08
CA ALA A 290 -12.26 -26.25 3.13
C ALA A 290 -13.23 -26.23 1.96
N PRO A 291 -13.28 -27.29 1.15
CA PRO A 291 -14.29 -27.39 0.10
C PRO A 291 -15.65 -27.68 0.75
N HIS A 292 -16.67 -26.98 0.31
CA HIS A 292 -18.05 -27.20 0.74
C HIS A 292 -18.93 -27.48 -0.47
N VAL A 293 -19.87 -28.43 -0.32
CA VAL A 293 -20.92 -28.66 -1.31
C VAL A 293 -22.04 -27.68 -1.03
N ASP A 294 -22.33 -26.79 -1.98
CA ASP A 294 -23.47 -25.86 -1.94
C ASP A 294 -24.48 -26.20 -3.06
N GLY A 295 -25.37 -27.15 -2.75
CA GLY A 295 -26.37 -27.63 -3.72
C GLY A 295 -25.72 -28.28 -4.95
N MET A 296 -26.17 -27.89 -6.15
CA MET A 296 -25.69 -28.40 -7.43
C MET A 296 -24.63 -27.50 -8.09
N LYS A 297 -23.95 -26.65 -7.31
CA LYS A 297 -22.86 -25.79 -7.81
C LYS A 297 -21.53 -26.54 -7.83
N VAL A 298 -20.61 -26.10 -8.69
CA VAL A 298 -19.20 -26.52 -8.62
C VAL A 298 -18.64 -26.06 -7.27
N PRO A 299 -18.03 -26.94 -6.46
CA PRO A 299 -17.47 -26.55 -5.19
C PRO A 299 -16.31 -25.55 -5.37
N GLU A 300 -16.33 -24.47 -4.62
CA GLU A 300 -15.25 -23.49 -4.55
C GLU A 300 -14.40 -23.71 -3.28
N ILE A 301 -13.17 -23.20 -3.32
CA ILE A 301 -12.26 -23.19 -2.18
C ILE A 301 -11.53 -21.86 -2.10
N SER A 302 -11.43 -21.32 -0.87
CA SER A 302 -10.55 -20.20 -0.55
C SER A 302 -9.39 -20.69 0.30
N PHE A 303 -8.20 -20.77 -0.27
CA PHE A 303 -7.00 -21.05 0.49
C PHE A 303 -6.44 -19.77 1.08
N THR A 304 -6.14 -19.79 2.37
CA THR A 304 -5.53 -18.66 3.08
C THR A 304 -4.25 -19.09 3.78
N GLY A 305 -3.33 -18.16 3.95
CA GLY A 305 -2.10 -18.45 4.66
C GLY A 305 -1.18 -17.27 4.90
N LEU A 306 0.06 -17.60 5.23
CA LEU A 306 1.12 -16.65 5.56
C LEU A 306 2.40 -16.97 4.77
N ALA A 307 3.12 -15.94 4.32
CA ALA A 307 4.48 -16.07 3.82
C ALA A 307 5.46 -16.33 4.98
N LEU A 308 6.35 -17.31 4.83
CA LEU A 308 7.38 -17.64 5.80
C LEU A 308 8.77 -17.29 5.28
N ASP A 309 9.65 -16.95 6.22
CA ASP A 309 11.08 -16.82 5.98
C ASP A 309 11.76 -18.17 6.24
N ASP A 310 12.47 -18.69 5.23
CA ASP A 310 13.25 -19.92 5.33
C ASP A 310 14.73 -19.66 5.66
N GLY A 311 15.13 -18.39 5.79
CA GLY A 311 16.50 -17.94 6.04
C GLY A 311 17.42 -17.97 4.82
N SER A 312 16.90 -18.29 3.63
CA SER A 312 17.69 -18.41 2.39
C SER A 312 17.17 -17.52 1.27
N LEU A 313 15.85 -17.46 1.07
CA LEU A 313 15.20 -16.66 0.05
C LEU A 313 14.41 -15.52 0.69
N PRO A 314 14.23 -14.37 0.01
CA PRO A 314 13.30 -13.36 0.48
C PRO A 314 11.91 -13.98 0.67
N PRO A 315 11.24 -13.79 1.83
CA PRO A 315 9.93 -14.40 2.11
C PRO A 315 8.84 -13.93 1.13
N ILE A 316 9.04 -12.77 0.52
CA ILE A 316 8.28 -12.29 -0.65
C ILE A 316 9.22 -11.49 -1.55
N SER A 317 9.04 -11.62 -2.86
CA SER A 317 9.60 -10.71 -3.85
C SER A 317 8.54 -10.21 -4.81
N VAL A 318 8.64 -8.93 -5.19
CA VAL A 318 7.82 -8.31 -6.24
C VAL A 318 8.77 -7.88 -7.35
N VAL A 319 8.73 -8.58 -8.48
CA VAL A 319 9.50 -8.23 -9.68
C VAL A 319 8.60 -7.42 -10.59
N TYR A 320 8.94 -6.16 -10.78
CA TYR A 320 8.19 -5.20 -11.58
C TYR A 320 9.04 -4.77 -12.78
N SER A 321 8.65 -5.22 -13.97
CA SER A 321 9.28 -4.81 -15.23
C SER A 321 8.54 -3.61 -15.78
N THR A 322 9.19 -2.44 -15.69
CA THR A 322 8.57 -1.12 -15.91
C THR A 322 9.35 -0.30 -16.92
N LYS A 323 8.68 0.65 -17.58
CA LYS A 323 9.32 1.67 -18.43
C LYS A 323 10.14 2.68 -17.62
N ASP A 324 10.00 2.69 -16.29
CA ASP A 324 10.79 3.54 -15.40
C ASP A 324 12.26 3.12 -15.35
N ALA A 325 13.16 4.09 -15.21
CA ALA A 325 14.60 3.81 -15.03
C ALA A 325 14.97 3.45 -13.59
N ALA A 326 14.19 3.92 -12.61
CA ALA A 326 14.35 3.69 -11.18
C ALA A 326 13.01 3.92 -10.46
N PRO A 327 12.86 3.43 -9.21
CA PRO A 327 11.73 3.78 -8.34
C PRO A 327 11.52 5.30 -8.22
#